data_AF-U6DRV6-F1
#
_entry.id   AF-U6DRV6-F1
#
_cell.length_a   1.000
_cell.length_b   1.000
_cell.length_c   1.000
_cell.angle_alpha   90.00
_cell.angle_beta   90.00
_cell.angle_gamma   90.00
#
_symmetry.space_group_name_H-M   'P 1'
#
loop_
_entity.id
_entity.type
_entity.pdbx_description
1 polymer ?
#
loop_
_entity_poly.entity_id
_entity_poly.type
_entity_poly.pdbx_seq_one_letter_code
_entity_poly.pdbx_strand_id
1 'polypeptide(L)'
;AVRSIQPEEKERIGQFVFARDAKAAMAGRLMIRKLVAEKLNIPWNNIRLQRTAKGKPVLAKDSLNPYPNFNFNVSHQGDYAVLAAEPELQVGIDVMKTSFPGRGSIPEFFHIMKRKFTNKEWETIRSFKDEWTQLDMFYRNWALKESFIKAIGVGLGFELQRLEFDISPLNLDIGQVYKETRLFLDGEEEKEWAFEESKIDEHHFVAVALRKPDGSRHQDVPSQDDSKPTQRQFTILTFNDLISSAVPMTPEDPSFWDCFCFTEEIPIRN
;
A
#
# COMPACT_ATOMS: atom_id res chain seq x y z
N ALA A 1 19.45 -11.38 1.01
CA ALA A 1 18.52 -10.24 0.97
C ALA A 1 19.21 -8.92 1.30
N VAL A 2 19.80 -8.76 2.50
CA VAL A 2 20.47 -7.52 2.95
C VAL A 2 21.50 -6.98 1.95
N ARG A 3 22.31 -7.86 1.36
CA ARG A 3 23.32 -7.51 0.36
C ARG A 3 22.73 -6.98 -0.95
N SER A 4 21.45 -7.22 -1.22
CA SER A 4 20.80 -6.98 -2.51
C SER A 4 19.95 -5.71 -2.54
N ILE A 5 20.09 -4.83 -1.55
CA ILE A 5 19.42 -3.53 -1.47
C ILE A 5 20.43 -2.40 -1.35
N GLN A 6 19.99 -1.15 -1.57
CA GLN A 6 20.88 0.01 -1.51
C GLN A 6 21.41 0.25 -0.08
N PRO A 7 22.66 0.72 0.09
CA PRO A 7 23.30 0.85 1.41
C PRO A 7 22.49 1.65 2.43
N GLU A 8 21.87 2.75 2.03
CA GLU A 8 21.06 3.60 2.90
C GLU A 8 19.76 2.93 3.34
N GLU A 9 19.20 2.02 2.52
CA GLU A 9 18.02 1.24 2.91
C GLU A 9 18.40 0.06 3.81
N LYS A 10 19.59 -0.52 3.61
CA LYS A 10 20.18 -1.47 4.55
C LYS A 10 20.37 -0.83 5.91
N GLU A 11 20.95 0.37 5.98
CA GLU A 11 21.14 1.11 7.22
C GLU A 11 19.79 1.37 7.92
N ARG A 12 18.77 1.83 7.18
CA ARG A 12 17.42 2.04 7.72
C ARG A 12 16.80 0.76 8.28
N ILE A 13 16.96 -0.37 7.60
CA ILE A 13 16.44 -1.66 8.09
C ILE A 13 17.15 -2.10 9.37
N GLY A 14 18.45 -1.80 9.50
CA GLY A 14 19.22 -2.09 10.70
C GLY A 14 18.78 -1.29 11.94
N GLN A 15 17.96 -0.25 11.78
CA GLN A 15 17.43 0.55 12.90
C GLN A 15 16.11 0.00 13.48
N PHE A 16 15.50 -1.02 12.86
CA PHE A 16 14.30 -1.63 13.43
C PHE A 16 14.65 -2.45 14.66
N VAL A 17 13.78 -2.40 15.67
CA VAL A 17 13.94 -3.21 16.89
C VAL A 17 13.45 -4.63 16.67
N PHE A 18 12.27 -4.80 16.05
CA PHE A 18 11.66 -6.11 15.86
C PHE A 18 11.93 -6.69 14.47
N ALA A 19 12.18 -8.00 14.43
CA ALA A 19 12.45 -8.73 13.19
C ALA A 19 11.30 -8.65 12.18
N ARG A 20 10.05 -8.59 12.64
CA ARG A 20 8.87 -8.46 11.77
C ARG A 20 8.87 -7.17 10.95
N ASP A 21 9.32 -6.06 11.55
CA ASP A 21 9.35 -4.76 10.89
C ASP A 21 10.50 -4.71 9.87
N ALA A 22 11.67 -5.24 10.25
CA ALA A 22 12.80 -5.41 9.34
C ALA A 22 12.43 -6.30 8.14
N LYS A 23 11.72 -7.41 8.35
CA LYS A 23 11.22 -8.30 7.29
C LYS A 23 10.22 -7.61 6.36
N ALA A 24 9.25 -6.88 6.92
CA ALA A 24 8.25 -6.15 6.14
C ALA A 24 8.89 -5.06 5.27
N ALA A 25 9.81 -4.28 5.85
CA ALA A 25 10.57 -3.27 5.10
C ALA A 25 11.43 -3.91 4.00
N MET A 26 12.14 -5.01 4.31
CA MET A 26 12.94 -5.75 3.33
C MET A 26 12.10 -6.27 2.17
N ALA A 27 10.93 -6.88 2.44
CA ALA A 27 10.02 -7.38 1.42
C ALA A 27 9.62 -6.25 0.46
N GLY A 28 9.22 -5.09 0.99
CA GLY A 28 8.91 -3.91 0.17
C GLY A 28 10.08 -3.48 -0.72
N ARG A 29 11.32 -3.47 -0.21
CA ARG A 29 12.51 -3.12 -1.01
C ARG A 29 12.78 -4.10 -2.13
N LEU A 30 12.65 -5.40 -1.86
CA LEU A 30 12.86 -6.44 -2.87
C LEU A 30 11.77 -6.40 -3.94
N MET A 31 10.50 -6.19 -3.56
CA MET A 31 9.38 -6.05 -4.49
C MET A 31 9.59 -4.87 -5.46
N ILE A 32 10.00 -3.69 -4.95
CA ILE A 32 10.27 -2.53 -5.81
C ILE A 32 11.40 -2.82 -6.80
N ARG A 33 12.50 -3.43 -6.35
CA ARG A 33 13.62 -3.74 -7.24
C ARG A 33 13.25 -4.80 -8.28
N LYS A 34 12.52 -5.86 -7.88
CA LYS A 34 11.98 -6.87 -8.80
C LYS A 34 11.09 -6.22 -9.86
N LEU A 35 10.15 -5.36 -9.45
CA LEU A 35 9.27 -4.62 -10.36
C LEU A 35 10.10 -3.87 -11.42
N VAL A 36 11.06 -3.06 -10.98
CA VAL A 36 11.86 -2.24 -11.90
C VAL A 36 12.74 -3.12 -12.81
N ALA A 37 13.34 -4.18 -12.26
CA ALA A 37 14.17 -5.09 -13.04
C ALA A 37 13.39 -5.80 -14.15
N GLU A 38 12.20 -6.30 -13.83
CA GLU A 38 11.42 -7.15 -14.74
C GLU A 38 10.52 -6.35 -15.67
N LYS A 39 9.98 -5.21 -15.23
CA LYS A 39 9.05 -4.40 -16.02
C LYS A 39 9.71 -3.28 -16.81
N LEU A 40 10.85 -2.76 -16.34
CA LEU A 40 11.62 -1.71 -17.03
C LEU A 40 12.94 -2.24 -17.62
N ASN A 41 13.24 -3.53 -17.45
CA ASN A 41 14.46 -4.18 -17.94
C ASN A 41 15.76 -3.49 -17.50
N ILE A 42 15.74 -2.82 -16.33
CA ILE A 42 16.93 -2.20 -15.75
C ILE A 42 17.68 -3.26 -14.94
N PRO A 43 18.98 -3.52 -15.21
CA PRO A 43 19.76 -4.48 -14.44
C PRO A 43 19.70 -4.19 -12.94
N TRP A 44 19.54 -5.23 -12.11
CA TRP A 44 19.28 -5.05 -10.68
C TRP A 44 20.31 -4.16 -9.98
N ASN A 45 21.60 -4.27 -10.31
CA ASN A 45 22.67 -3.43 -9.76
C ASN A 45 22.65 -1.96 -10.25
N ASN A 46 21.95 -1.65 -11.34
CA ASN A 46 21.83 -0.30 -11.90
C ASN A 46 20.55 0.42 -11.44
N ILE A 47 19.64 -0.27 -10.75
CA ILE A 47 18.40 0.33 -10.25
C ILE A 47 18.72 1.35 -9.15
N ARG A 48 18.38 2.60 -9.41
CA ARG A 48 18.55 3.73 -8.48
C ARG A 48 17.19 4.21 -7.98
N LEU A 49 16.89 3.82 -6.75
CA LEU A 49 15.72 4.29 -6.02
C LEU A 49 16.12 5.47 -5.15
N GLN A 50 15.23 6.46 -5.09
CA GLN A 50 15.36 7.64 -4.25
C GLN A 50 14.13 7.76 -3.35
N ARG A 51 14.13 8.74 -2.45
CA ARG A 51 12.96 9.13 -1.69
C ARG A 51 12.66 10.60 -1.90
N THR A 52 11.37 10.93 -2.01
CA THR A 52 10.91 12.33 -1.95
C THR A 52 11.22 12.93 -0.58
N ALA A 53 11.10 14.26 -0.45
CA ALA A 53 11.26 14.95 0.83
C ALA A 53 10.32 14.43 1.94
N LYS A 54 9.17 13.84 1.56
CA LYS A 54 8.20 13.22 2.48
C LYS A 54 8.41 11.71 2.67
N GLY A 55 9.50 11.16 2.14
CA GLY A 55 9.90 9.77 2.34
C GLY A 55 9.32 8.76 1.34
N LYS A 56 8.43 9.15 0.40
CA LYS A 56 7.89 8.25 -0.64
C LYS A 56 9.01 7.74 -1.55
N PRO A 57 9.23 6.41 -1.68
CA PRO A 57 10.20 5.86 -2.63
C PRO A 57 9.81 6.17 -4.08
N VAL A 58 10.78 6.50 -4.93
CA VAL A 58 10.61 6.80 -6.35
C VAL A 58 11.79 6.26 -7.16
N LEU A 59 11.58 5.99 -8.45
CA LEU A 59 12.66 5.71 -9.39
C LEU A 59 13.38 7.03 -9.76
N ALA A 60 14.70 7.02 -9.85
CA ALA A 60 15.46 8.20 -10.25
C ALA A 60 15.11 8.63 -11.69
N LYS A 61 14.95 9.94 -11.92
CA LYS A 61 14.47 10.51 -13.20
C LYS A 61 15.36 10.23 -14.41
N ASP A 62 16.65 9.98 -14.19
CA ASP A 62 17.65 9.67 -15.21
C ASP A 62 17.77 8.15 -15.49
N SER A 63 16.87 7.34 -14.94
CA SER A 63 16.78 5.92 -15.27
C SER A 63 16.25 5.74 -16.70
N LEU A 64 16.75 4.71 -17.40
CA LEU A 64 16.20 4.27 -18.68
C LEU A 64 14.77 3.74 -18.49
N ASN A 65 13.78 4.63 -18.65
CA ASN A 65 12.38 4.34 -18.44
C ASN A 65 11.54 4.90 -19.61
N PRO A 66 10.89 4.05 -20.41
CA PRO A 66 10.06 4.49 -21.52
C PRO A 66 8.69 5.03 -21.09
N TYR A 67 8.29 4.85 -19.83
CA TYR A 67 6.99 5.24 -19.30
C TYR A 67 7.10 6.53 -18.47
N PRO A 68 6.68 7.70 -19.01
CA PRO A 68 6.94 9.00 -18.38
C PRO A 68 6.29 9.15 -17.01
N ASN A 69 5.16 8.48 -16.80
CA ASN A 69 4.39 8.52 -15.55
C ASN A 69 4.50 7.23 -14.72
N PHE A 70 5.51 6.38 -15.01
CA PHE A 70 5.70 5.16 -14.23
C PHE A 70 5.86 5.49 -12.76
N ASN A 71 5.03 4.86 -11.94
CA ASN A 71 5.07 5.04 -10.51
C ASN A 71 4.60 3.78 -9.80
N PHE A 72 4.98 3.68 -8.53
CA PHE A 72 4.66 2.56 -7.68
C PHE A 72 4.43 3.03 -6.25
N ASN A 73 3.75 2.21 -5.48
CA ASN A 73 3.53 2.42 -4.08
C ASN A 73 3.58 1.10 -3.32
N VAL A 74 3.97 1.16 -2.04
CA VAL A 74 4.04 -0.03 -1.18
C VAL A 74 3.34 0.25 0.13
N SER A 75 2.77 -0.79 0.72
CA SER A 75 2.30 -0.77 2.09
C SER A 75 2.67 -2.08 2.78
N HIS A 76 2.75 -2.07 4.10
CA HIS A 76 2.91 -3.30 4.87
C HIS A 76 2.24 -3.15 6.23
N GLN A 77 1.44 -4.14 6.60
CA GLN A 77 0.81 -4.23 7.90
C GLN A 77 0.39 -5.66 8.17
N GLY A 78 0.46 -6.06 9.44
CA GLY A 78 0.19 -7.43 9.83
C GLY A 78 1.21 -8.37 9.18
N ASP A 79 0.71 -9.29 8.38
CA ASP A 79 1.50 -10.40 7.85
C ASP A 79 1.95 -10.17 6.39
N TYR A 80 1.54 -9.06 5.76
CA TYR A 80 1.79 -8.79 4.34
C TYR A 80 2.52 -7.48 4.07
N ALA A 81 3.35 -7.53 3.03
CA ALA A 81 3.79 -6.37 2.27
C ALA A 81 3.13 -6.42 0.89
N VAL A 82 2.54 -5.31 0.46
CA VAL A 82 1.82 -5.18 -0.81
C VAL A 82 2.45 -4.08 -1.67
N LEU A 83 2.40 -4.27 -2.98
CA LEU A 83 2.91 -3.32 -3.97
C LEU A 83 1.88 -3.16 -5.09
N ALA A 84 1.65 -1.92 -5.49
CA ALA A 84 0.96 -1.57 -6.73
C ALA A 84 1.88 -0.69 -7.60
N ALA A 85 1.80 -0.87 -8.92
CA ALA A 85 2.58 -0.09 -9.88
C ALA A 85 1.79 0.09 -11.17
N GLU A 86 1.95 1.24 -11.79
CA GLU A 86 1.23 1.62 -13.00
C GLU A 86 2.19 2.36 -13.96
N PRO A 87 2.08 2.11 -15.27
CA PRO A 87 2.89 2.81 -16.27
C PRO A 87 2.44 4.25 -16.49
N GLU A 88 1.15 4.54 -16.27
CA GLU A 88 0.53 5.83 -16.62
C GLU A 88 -0.30 6.43 -15.50
N LEU A 89 -1.17 5.62 -14.87
CA LEU A 89 -2.04 6.06 -13.78
C LEU A 89 -1.21 6.37 -12.53
N GLN A 90 -1.58 7.42 -11.80
CA GLN A 90 -1.00 7.64 -10.49
C GLN A 90 -1.56 6.64 -9.50
N VAL A 91 -0.69 5.93 -8.77
CA VAL A 91 -1.09 4.86 -7.85
C VAL A 91 -0.68 5.12 -6.40
N GLY A 92 -1.57 4.78 -5.48
CA GLY A 92 -1.30 4.60 -4.06
C GLY A 92 -1.91 3.30 -3.57
N ILE A 93 -1.30 2.67 -2.58
CA ILE A 93 -1.79 1.42 -2.00
C ILE A 93 -1.71 1.47 -0.48
N ASP A 94 -2.71 0.91 0.18
CA ASP A 94 -2.61 0.64 1.61
C ASP A 94 -3.18 -0.73 1.99
N VAL A 95 -2.62 -1.33 3.04
CA VAL A 95 -3.09 -2.61 3.60
C VAL A 95 -3.32 -2.43 5.09
N MET A 96 -4.47 -2.89 5.58
CA MET A 96 -4.86 -2.84 6.98
C MET A 96 -5.27 -4.23 7.45
N LYS A 97 -4.79 -4.63 8.64
CA LYS A 97 -5.23 -5.84 9.33
C LYS A 97 -6.28 -5.46 10.38
N THR A 98 -7.46 -6.08 10.33
CA THR A 98 -8.43 -5.95 11.43
C THR A 98 -7.89 -6.65 12.66
N SER A 99 -7.81 -5.89 13.75
CA SER A 99 -7.48 -6.42 15.08
C SER A 99 -8.22 -5.65 16.15
N PHE A 100 -8.57 -6.33 17.24
CA PHE A 100 -9.13 -5.67 18.42
C PHE A 100 -8.26 -4.51 18.87
N PRO A 101 -8.85 -3.40 19.36
CA PRO A 101 -8.09 -2.34 19.99
C PRO A 101 -7.27 -2.93 21.13
N GLY A 102 -5.97 -2.65 21.13
CA GLY A 102 -5.11 -3.23 22.15
C GLY A 102 -5.40 -2.70 23.57
N ARG A 103 -6.10 -1.57 23.68
CA ARG A 103 -6.58 -0.99 24.93
C ARG A 103 -7.99 -0.42 24.74
N GLY A 104 -8.88 -0.74 25.67
CA GLY A 104 -10.27 -0.28 25.66
C GLY A 104 -11.17 -1.10 24.76
N SER A 105 -12.43 -0.67 24.67
CA SER A 105 -13.48 -1.26 23.86
C SER A 105 -13.52 -0.67 22.44
N ILE A 106 -14.22 -1.33 21.51
CA ILE A 106 -14.42 -0.83 20.13
C ILE A 106 -15.09 0.56 20.12
N PRO A 107 -16.16 0.82 20.91
CA PRO A 107 -16.74 2.17 20.98
C PRO A 107 -15.77 3.26 21.45
N GLU A 108 -14.91 2.96 22.44
CA GLU A 108 -13.89 3.91 22.93
C GLU A 108 -12.84 4.18 21.85
N PHE A 109 -12.39 3.15 21.15
CA PHE A 109 -11.49 3.29 20.00
C PHE A 109 -12.10 4.16 18.90
N PHE A 110 -13.38 3.94 18.55
CA PHE A 110 -14.10 4.78 17.60
C PHE A 110 -14.25 6.22 18.06
N HIS A 111 -14.42 6.46 19.36
CA HIS A 111 -14.45 7.83 19.90
C HIS A 111 -13.12 8.54 19.70
N ILE A 112 -12.00 7.87 19.97
CA ILE A 112 -10.65 8.42 19.76
C ILE A 112 -10.42 8.73 18.27
N MET A 113 -10.86 7.84 17.39
CA MET A 113 -10.71 7.97 15.94
C MET A 113 -11.78 8.83 15.27
N LYS A 114 -12.72 9.42 16.03
CA LYS A 114 -13.90 10.12 15.49
C LYS A 114 -13.55 11.17 14.43
N ARG A 115 -12.47 11.92 14.65
CA ARG A 115 -12.01 13.00 13.75
C ARG A 115 -11.41 12.51 12.43
N LYS A 116 -11.34 11.20 12.19
CA LYS A 116 -10.72 10.60 11.00
C LYS A 116 -11.74 10.30 9.90
N PHE A 117 -13.03 10.23 10.25
CA PHE A 117 -14.13 9.88 9.34
C PHE A 117 -15.26 10.90 9.41
N THR A 118 -15.95 11.12 8.29
CA THR A 118 -17.11 12.02 8.23
C THR A 118 -18.33 11.40 8.90
N ASN A 119 -19.42 12.16 9.03
CA ASN A 119 -20.66 11.66 9.61
C ASN A 119 -21.24 10.49 8.79
N LYS A 120 -21.26 10.59 7.44
CA LYS A 120 -21.79 9.51 6.59
C LYS A 120 -20.95 8.25 6.67
N GLU A 121 -19.62 8.38 6.67
CA GLU A 121 -18.72 7.25 6.86
C GLU A 121 -18.99 6.55 8.21
N TRP A 122 -19.16 7.34 9.28
CA TRP A 122 -19.51 6.80 10.60
C TRP A 122 -20.89 6.14 10.66
N GLU A 123 -21.87 6.64 9.91
CA GLU A 123 -23.18 6.00 9.77
C GLU A 123 -23.05 4.63 9.10
N THR A 124 -22.29 4.54 8.01
CA THR A 124 -22.00 3.27 7.33
C THR A 124 -21.22 2.31 8.23
N ILE A 125 -20.15 2.77 8.88
CA ILE A 125 -19.36 1.96 9.82
C ILE A 125 -20.23 1.38 10.93
N ARG A 126 -21.16 2.17 11.50
CA ARG A 126 -22.03 1.74 12.63
C ARG A 126 -23.35 1.08 12.18
N SER A 127 -23.57 0.93 10.88
CA SER A 127 -24.82 0.35 10.36
C SER A 127 -24.96 -1.15 10.65
N PHE A 128 -23.84 -1.84 10.91
CA PHE A 128 -23.78 -3.25 11.25
C PHE A 128 -24.12 -3.50 12.73
N LYS A 129 -24.78 -4.63 13.02
CA LYS A 129 -25.16 -4.98 14.41
C LYS A 129 -23.99 -5.51 15.23
N ASP A 130 -23.05 -6.20 14.61
CA ASP A 130 -21.90 -6.80 15.28
C ASP A 130 -20.69 -5.87 15.24
N GLU A 131 -20.04 -5.66 16.38
CA GLU A 131 -18.93 -4.71 16.50
C GLU A 131 -17.70 -5.11 15.67
N TRP A 132 -17.53 -6.42 15.39
CA TRP A 132 -16.42 -6.89 14.58
C TRP A 132 -16.55 -6.46 13.11
N THR A 133 -17.74 -6.56 12.51
CA THR A 133 -17.99 -6.06 11.15
C THR A 133 -17.92 -4.53 11.10
N GLN A 134 -18.32 -3.83 12.17
CA GLN A 134 -18.07 -2.38 12.27
C GLN A 134 -16.57 -2.08 12.24
N LEU A 135 -15.76 -2.88 12.95
CA LEU A 135 -14.31 -2.74 12.98
C LEU A 135 -13.66 -3.08 11.63
N ASP A 136 -14.13 -4.11 10.93
CA ASP A 136 -13.74 -4.42 9.55
C ASP A 136 -14.04 -3.23 8.61
N MET A 137 -15.25 -2.66 8.69
CA MET A 137 -15.63 -1.51 7.89
C MET A 137 -14.77 -0.27 8.21
N PHE A 138 -14.43 -0.06 9.48
CA PHE A 138 -13.50 0.98 9.90
C PHE A 138 -12.13 0.82 9.23
N TYR A 139 -11.52 -0.37 9.29
CA TYR A 139 -10.19 -0.60 8.71
C TYR A 139 -10.20 -0.56 7.18
N ARG A 140 -11.28 -1.03 6.54
CA ARG A 140 -11.49 -0.86 5.09
C ARG A 140 -11.53 0.63 4.71
N ASN A 141 -12.33 1.43 5.41
CA ASN A 141 -12.43 2.87 5.13
C ASN A 141 -11.11 3.59 5.43
N TRP A 142 -10.36 3.16 6.45
CA TRP A 142 -9.03 3.67 6.73
C TRP A 142 -8.05 3.39 5.57
N ALA A 143 -8.00 2.15 5.08
CA ALA A 143 -7.13 1.77 3.96
C ALA A 143 -7.44 2.60 2.70
N LEU A 144 -8.72 2.86 2.41
CA LEU A 144 -9.14 3.73 1.31
C LEU A 144 -8.55 5.14 1.45
N LYS A 145 -8.69 5.79 2.61
CA LYS A 145 -8.13 7.13 2.85
C LYS A 145 -6.61 7.16 2.73
N GLU A 146 -5.92 6.19 3.34
CA GLU A 146 -4.46 6.11 3.27
C GLU A 146 -3.97 5.84 1.84
N SER A 147 -4.67 4.99 1.07
CA SER A 147 -4.31 4.72 -0.33
C SER A 147 -4.35 5.99 -1.18
N PHE A 148 -5.37 6.84 -1.01
CA PHE A 148 -5.46 8.15 -1.65
C PHE A 148 -4.33 9.09 -1.23
N ILE A 149 -4.09 9.23 0.08
CA ILE A 149 -3.05 10.13 0.62
C ILE A 149 -1.65 9.72 0.13
N LYS A 150 -1.38 8.41 0.07
CA LYS A 150 -0.14 7.85 -0.44
C LYS A 150 0.00 8.01 -1.95
N ALA A 151 -1.11 7.98 -2.70
CA ALA A 151 -1.11 8.28 -4.13
C ALA A 151 -0.63 9.71 -4.38
N ILE A 152 -1.27 10.72 -3.75
CA ILE A 152 -0.92 12.14 -3.91
C ILE A 152 0.39 12.54 -3.19
N GLY A 153 0.87 11.73 -2.25
CA GLY A 153 2.18 11.91 -1.61
C GLY A 153 2.25 13.06 -0.62
N VAL A 154 1.12 13.47 -0.03
CA VAL A 154 1.05 14.62 0.88
C VAL A 154 1.50 14.32 2.32
N GLY A 155 1.53 13.06 2.74
CA GLY A 155 1.99 12.64 4.06
C GLY A 155 1.01 12.98 5.21
N LEU A 156 1.52 13.00 6.45
CA LEU A 156 0.73 13.01 7.70
C LEU A 156 -0.11 14.28 7.98
N GLY A 157 0.05 15.34 7.18
CA GLY A 157 -0.61 16.64 7.42
C GLY A 157 -1.95 16.82 6.70
N PHE A 158 -2.47 15.80 6.03
CA PHE A 158 -3.72 15.91 5.29
C PHE A 158 -4.94 15.81 6.23
N GLU A 159 -5.89 16.73 6.09
CA GLU A 159 -7.10 16.74 6.89
C GLU A 159 -8.08 15.66 6.39
N LEU A 160 -8.19 14.56 7.14
CA LEU A 160 -8.97 13.38 6.75
C LEU A 160 -10.47 13.63 6.67
N GLN A 161 -10.99 14.67 7.36
CA GLN A 161 -12.39 15.09 7.26
C GLN A 161 -12.77 15.61 5.86
N ARG A 162 -11.79 15.97 5.03
CA ARG A 162 -12.04 16.39 3.64
C ARG A 162 -12.39 15.23 2.71
N LEU A 163 -12.04 14.00 3.10
CA LEU A 163 -12.32 12.79 2.35
C LEU A 163 -13.57 12.13 2.89
N GLU A 164 -14.52 11.84 2.02
CA GLU A 164 -15.69 11.02 2.30
C GLU A 164 -15.77 9.89 1.27
N PHE A 165 -15.68 8.65 1.72
CA PHE A 165 -15.88 7.49 0.85
C PHE A 165 -17.32 6.99 0.91
N ASP A 166 -17.94 6.81 -0.25
CA ASP A 166 -19.18 6.05 -0.42
C ASP A 166 -18.82 4.61 -0.79
N ILE A 167 -18.87 3.73 0.22
CA ILE A 167 -18.34 2.37 0.13
C ILE A 167 -19.36 1.43 -0.53
N SER A 168 -18.94 0.75 -1.58
CA SER A 168 -19.76 -0.24 -2.30
C SER A 168 -18.89 -1.35 -2.90
N PRO A 169 -19.32 -2.62 -2.84
CA PRO A 169 -20.44 -3.14 -2.03
C PRO A 169 -20.08 -3.15 -0.54
N LEU A 170 -21.06 -3.30 0.35
CA LEU A 170 -20.81 -3.31 1.81
C LEU A 170 -20.01 -4.53 2.29
N ASN A 171 -20.19 -5.69 1.65
CA ASN A 171 -19.45 -6.92 1.96
C ASN A 171 -18.49 -7.27 0.83
N LEU A 172 -17.29 -7.73 1.19
CA LEU A 172 -16.28 -8.17 0.24
C LEU A 172 -15.98 -9.66 0.45
N ASP A 173 -15.93 -10.40 -0.65
CA ASP A 173 -15.43 -11.78 -0.67
C ASP A 173 -13.91 -11.81 -0.80
N ILE A 174 -13.29 -12.83 -0.22
CA ILE A 174 -11.84 -13.04 -0.29
C ILE A 174 -11.42 -13.37 -1.73
N GLY A 175 -10.32 -12.77 -2.17
CA GLY A 175 -9.74 -13.01 -3.49
C GLY A 175 -10.46 -12.32 -4.65
N GLN A 176 -11.54 -11.57 -4.40
CA GLN A 176 -12.19 -10.73 -5.41
C GLN A 176 -11.68 -9.28 -5.34
N VAL A 177 -11.84 -8.56 -6.44
CA VAL A 177 -11.52 -7.14 -6.55
C VAL A 177 -12.79 -6.37 -6.87
N TYR A 178 -13.09 -5.38 -6.03
CA TYR A 178 -14.25 -4.51 -6.13
C TYR A 178 -13.79 -3.11 -6.55
N LYS A 179 -14.63 -2.40 -7.31
CA LYS A 179 -14.27 -1.12 -7.97
C LYS A 179 -15.34 -0.04 -7.86
N GLU A 180 -16.39 -0.29 -7.08
CA GLU A 180 -17.60 0.52 -7.05
C GLU A 180 -17.55 1.65 -6.02
N THR A 181 -16.59 1.61 -5.09
CA THR A 181 -16.40 2.65 -4.06
C THR A 181 -15.96 3.97 -4.68
N ARG A 182 -16.55 5.07 -4.21
CA ARG A 182 -16.35 6.42 -4.75
C ARG A 182 -15.81 7.37 -3.69
N LEU A 183 -15.00 8.33 -4.12
CA LEU A 183 -14.46 9.38 -3.27
C LEU A 183 -15.19 10.70 -3.51
N PHE A 184 -15.52 11.39 -2.43
CA PHE A 184 -15.88 12.80 -2.40
C PHE A 184 -14.79 13.59 -1.68
N LEU A 185 -14.25 14.61 -2.33
CA LEU A 185 -13.29 15.54 -1.74
C LEU A 185 -13.98 16.89 -1.56
N ASP A 186 -14.00 17.38 -0.31
CA ASP A 186 -14.67 18.64 0.04
C ASP A 186 -16.16 18.70 -0.40
N GLY A 187 -16.81 17.53 -0.51
CA GLY A 187 -18.22 17.38 -0.89
C GLY A 187 -18.48 17.18 -2.38
N GLU A 188 -17.46 17.24 -3.24
CA GLU A 188 -17.58 16.99 -4.68
C GLU A 188 -17.03 15.62 -5.06
N GLU A 189 -17.71 14.92 -5.98
CA GLU A 189 -17.30 13.59 -6.44
C GLU A 189 -16.03 13.66 -7.30
N GLU A 190 -14.99 12.94 -6.87
CA GLU A 190 -13.69 12.87 -7.53
C GLU A 190 -13.69 11.79 -8.62
N LYS A 191 -14.30 12.09 -9.77
CA LYS A 191 -14.52 11.12 -10.87
C LYS A 191 -13.25 10.64 -11.58
N GLU A 192 -12.15 11.36 -11.43
CA GLU A 192 -10.84 10.95 -11.98
C GLU A 192 -10.15 9.88 -11.11
N TRP A 193 -10.69 9.62 -9.93
CA TRP A 193 -10.21 8.59 -9.02
C TRP A 193 -11.07 7.33 -9.09
N ALA A 194 -10.38 6.19 -9.19
CA ALA A 194 -10.96 4.87 -8.99
C ALA A 194 -10.25 4.18 -7.82
N PHE A 195 -10.98 3.28 -7.16
CA PHE A 195 -10.48 2.53 -6.01
C PHE A 195 -10.69 1.04 -6.27
N GLU A 196 -9.62 0.26 -6.16
CA GLU A 196 -9.68 -1.19 -6.21
C GLU A 196 -9.53 -1.73 -4.79
N GLU A 197 -10.53 -2.48 -4.33
CA GLU A 197 -10.60 -3.02 -2.99
C GLU A 197 -10.56 -4.54 -3.02
N SER A 198 -9.78 -5.15 -2.14
CA SER A 198 -9.72 -6.61 -2.02
C SER A 198 -9.46 -7.06 -0.60
N LYS A 199 -10.00 -8.24 -0.25
CA LYS A 199 -9.59 -9.00 0.91
C LYS A 199 -8.59 -10.06 0.46
N ILE A 200 -7.33 -9.93 0.87
CA ILE A 200 -6.28 -10.92 0.52
C ILE A 200 -6.36 -12.17 1.40
N ASP A 201 -6.95 -12.03 2.59
CA ASP A 201 -7.42 -13.10 3.47
C ASP A 201 -8.62 -12.60 4.31
N GLU A 202 -8.99 -13.33 5.35
CA GLU A 202 -10.11 -12.97 6.24
C GLU A 202 -9.93 -11.64 6.98
N HIS A 203 -8.70 -11.20 7.22
CA HIS A 203 -8.40 -10.11 8.14
C HIS A 203 -7.67 -8.93 7.50
N HIS A 204 -7.15 -9.08 6.28
CA HIS A 204 -6.37 -8.05 5.60
C HIS A 204 -7.15 -7.46 4.42
N PHE A 205 -7.40 -6.16 4.52
CA PHE A 205 -8.00 -5.34 3.47
C PHE A 205 -6.90 -4.57 2.74
N VAL A 206 -6.95 -4.59 1.41
CA VAL A 206 -6.05 -3.81 0.56
C VAL A 206 -6.89 -2.85 -0.28
N ALA A 207 -6.51 -1.57 -0.27
CA ALA A 207 -7.09 -0.54 -1.12
C ALA A 207 -6.02 0.03 -2.05
N VAL A 208 -6.32 0.11 -3.34
CA VAL A 208 -5.48 0.74 -4.36
C VAL A 208 -6.22 1.95 -4.93
N ALA A 209 -5.66 3.14 -4.76
CA ALA A 209 -6.17 4.37 -5.36
C ALA A 209 -5.48 4.61 -6.69
N LEU A 210 -6.27 4.88 -7.74
CA LEU A 210 -5.80 5.11 -9.10
C LEU A 210 -6.36 6.45 -9.60
N ARG A 211 -5.49 7.34 -10.10
CA ARG A 211 -5.91 8.59 -10.75
C ARG A 211 -5.49 8.62 -12.21
N LYS A 212 -6.40 9.01 -13.09
CA LYS A 212 -6.08 9.33 -14.50
C LYS A 212 -5.21 10.59 -14.60
N PRO A 213 -4.33 10.70 -15.60
CA PRO A 213 -3.58 11.94 -15.83
C PRO A 213 -4.50 13.10 -16.20
N ASP A 214 -4.27 14.28 -15.62
CA ASP A 214 -4.97 15.51 -15.98
C ASP A 214 -4.79 15.79 -17.49
N GLY A 215 -5.89 15.99 -18.21
CA GLY A 215 -5.85 16.35 -19.63
C GLY A 215 -6.03 15.21 -20.64
N SER A 216 -6.42 14.02 -20.19
CA SER A 216 -7.00 12.99 -21.09
C SER A 216 -8.39 13.41 -21.58
N ARG A 217 -8.44 14.49 -22.38
CA ARG A 217 -9.47 14.61 -23.42
C ARG A 217 -9.43 13.32 -24.21
N HIS A 218 -10.58 12.83 -24.66
CA HIS A 218 -10.73 11.78 -25.67
C HIS A 218 -9.78 12.01 -26.85
N GLN A 219 -8.53 11.60 -26.71
CA GLN A 219 -7.56 11.47 -27.76
C GLN A 219 -7.33 9.98 -27.80
N ASP A 220 -7.61 9.42 -28.97
CA ASP A 220 -7.32 8.06 -29.36
C ASP A 220 -5.80 7.81 -29.25
N VAL A 221 -5.32 7.65 -28.01
CA VAL A 221 -4.18 6.80 -27.70
C VAL A 221 -4.58 5.42 -28.22
N PRO A 222 -3.73 4.68 -28.96
CA PRO A 222 -4.10 3.34 -29.38
C PRO A 222 -4.50 2.62 -28.10
N SER A 223 -5.78 2.26 -28.04
CA SER A 223 -6.37 1.55 -26.93
C SER A 223 -5.37 0.49 -26.52
N GLN A 224 -4.86 0.57 -25.29
CA GLN A 224 -4.47 -0.67 -24.66
C GLN A 224 -5.68 -1.57 -24.86
N ASP A 225 -5.46 -2.64 -25.60
CA ASP A 225 -6.45 -3.57 -26.08
C ASP A 225 -7.45 -3.89 -24.95
N ASP A 226 -8.57 -3.16 -24.92
CA ASP A 226 -9.67 -3.30 -23.94
C ASP A 226 -10.30 -4.71 -24.01
N SER A 227 -9.84 -5.54 -24.98
CA SER A 227 -10.19 -6.94 -25.11
C SER A 227 -9.46 -7.87 -24.13
N LYS A 228 -8.40 -7.42 -23.45
CA LYS A 228 -7.73 -8.22 -22.41
C LYS A 228 -8.29 -7.88 -21.03
N PRO A 229 -8.92 -8.83 -20.33
CA PRO A 229 -9.39 -8.59 -18.96
C PRO A 229 -8.20 -8.17 -18.10
N THR A 230 -8.28 -6.97 -17.53
CA THR A 230 -7.28 -6.47 -16.59
C THR A 230 -7.41 -7.26 -15.29
N GLN A 231 -6.58 -8.30 -15.12
CA GLN A 231 -6.49 -9.05 -13.88
C GLN A 231 -5.90 -8.13 -12.80
N ARG A 232 -6.73 -7.69 -11.85
CA ARG A 232 -6.32 -6.80 -10.74
C ARG A 232 -6.08 -7.53 -9.43
N GLN A 233 -6.32 -8.84 -9.40
CA GLN A 233 -6.08 -9.66 -8.21
C GLN A 233 -4.59 -9.67 -7.86
N PHE A 234 -4.31 -9.59 -6.55
CA PHE A 234 -2.95 -9.69 -6.04
C PHE A 234 -2.37 -11.08 -6.33
N THR A 235 -1.12 -11.10 -6.80
CA THR A 235 -0.32 -12.32 -6.88
C THR A 235 0.55 -12.41 -5.63
N ILE A 236 0.43 -13.51 -4.88
CA ILE A 236 1.27 -13.78 -3.71
C ILE A 236 2.64 -14.26 -4.19
N LEU A 237 3.70 -13.60 -3.74
CA LEU A 237 5.09 -13.93 -4.08
C LEU A 237 5.80 -14.59 -2.90
N THR A 238 6.59 -15.61 -3.19
CA THR A 238 7.52 -16.23 -2.24
C THR A 238 8.83 -15.46 -2.18
N PHE A 239 9.68 -15.78 -1.20
CA PHE A 239 11.02 -15.21 -1.12
C PHE A 239 11.85 -15.49 -2.38
N ASN A 240 11.74 -16.70 -2.96
CA ASN A 240 12.45 -17.06 -4.19
C ASN A 240 12.02 -16.17 -5.36
N ASP A 241 10.74 -15.85 -5.45
CA ASP A 241 10.24 -14.92 -6.48
C ASP A 241 10.84 -13.53 -6.31
N LEU A 242 10.93 -13.03 -5.07
CA LEU A 242 11.50 -11.72 -4.74
C LEU A 242 12.99 -11.62 -5.12
N ILE A 243 13.75 -12.71 -5.01
CA ILE A 243 15.20 -12.72 -5.29
C ILE A 243 15.58 -13.25 -6.67
N SER A 244 14.62 -13.65 -7.50
CA SER A 244 14.85 -14.22 -8.83
C SER A 244 15.81 -13.41 -9.73
N SER A 245 15.74 -12.08 -9.68
CA SER A 245 16.61 -11.17 -10.42
C SER A 245 17.67 -10.48 -9.53
N ALA A 246 17.76 -10.86 -8.26
CA ALA A 246 18.57 -10.14 -7.28
C ALA A 246 20.06 -10.46 -7.40
N VAL A 247 20.88 -9.43 -7.37
CA VAL A 247 22.34 -9.55 -7.26
C VAL A 247 22.85 -8.85 -6.00
N PRO A 248 23.93 -9.35 -5.37
CA PRO A 248 24.59 -8.63 -4.29
C PRO A 248 25.16 -7.30 -4.79
N MET A 249 24.93 -6.23 -4.03
CA MET A 249 25.44 -4.88 -4.25
C MET A 249 26.40 -4.42 -3.15
N THR A 250 26.34 -5.05 -1.97
CA THR A 250 27.30 -4.85 -0.88
C THR A 250 27.94 -6.16 -0.45
N PRO A 251 29.12 -6.11 0.21
CA PRO A 251 29.66 -7.24 0.95
C PRO A 251 28.66 -7.76 1.97
N GLU A 252 28.87 -9.01 2.39
CA GLU A 252 28.15 -9.58 3.53
C GLU A 252 28.47 -8.80 4.80
N ASP A 253 27.46 -8.66 5.65
CA ASP A 253 27.57 -7.95 6.91
C ASP A 253 26.94 -8.80 8.01
N PRO A 254 27.77 -9.53 8.78
CA PRO A 254 27.30 -10.39 9.87
C PRO A 254 26.56 -9.64 10.97
N SER A 255 26.71 -8.30 11.09
CA SER A 255 26.02 -7.52 12.13
C SER A 255 24.50 -7.46 11.94
N PHE A 256 24.00 -7.91 10.79
CA PHE A 256 22.57 -8.00 10.48
C PHE A 256 21.95 -9.35 10.87
N TRP A 257 22.72 -10.20 11.54
CA TRP A 257 22.28 -11.47 12.10
C TRP A 257 22.21 -11.37 13.63
N ASP A 258 21.20 -12.00 14.25
CA ASP A 258 20.95 -11.98 15.71
C ASP A 258 20.92 -10.58 16.35
N CYS A 259 20.47 -9.57 15.59
CA CYS A 259 20.42 -8.17 16.02
C CYS A 259 19.01 -7.61 16.21
N PHE A 260 17.98 -8.45 16.10
CA PHE A 260 16.56 -8.06 16.20
C PHE A 260 15.85 -8.83 17.30
N CYS A 261 14.88 -8.18 17.96
CA CYS A 261 13.98 -8.84 18.89
C CYS A 261 12.88 -9.62 18.17
N PHE A 262 12.40 -10.69 18.79
CA PHE A 262 11.26 -11.47 18.30
C PHE A 262 10.06 -11.28 19.22
N THR A 263 8.86 -11.14 18.64
CA THR A 263 7.64 -10.95 19.44
C THR A 263 7.28 -12.18 20.27
N GLU A 264 7.80 -13.34 19.91
CA GLU A 264 7.70 -14.60 20.63
C GLU A 264 8.45 -14.57 21.97
N GLU A 265 9.41 -13.66 22.12
CA GLU A 265 10.23 -13.50 23.33
C GLU A 265 9.55 -12.63 24.40
N ILE A 266 8.46 -11.93 24.04
CA ILE A 266 7.79 -10.95 24.89
C ILE A 266 6.28 -11.27 24.91
N PRO A 267 5.61 -11.29 26.08
CA PRO A 267 4.15 -11.41 26.09
C PRO A 267 3.55 -10.22 25.34
N ILE A 268 2.82 -10.49 24.25
CA ILE A 268 2.16 -9.45 23.45
C ILE A 268 1.15 -8.73 24.34
N ARG A 269 1.52 -7.52 24.76
CA ARG A 269 0.72 -6.53 25.48
C ARG A 269 1.05 -5.17 24.86
N ASN A 270 0.08 -4.27 24.87
CA ASN A 270 0.20 -2.93 24.30
C ASN A 270 1.43 -2.13 24.73
#